data_AF-A0A2T3J7W4-F1
#
_entry.id   AF-A0A2T3J7W4-F1
#
_cell.length_a   1.000
_cell.length_b   1.000
_cell.length_c   1.000
_cell.angle_alpha   90.00
_cell.angle_beta   90.00
_cell.angle_gamma   90.00
#
_symmetry.space_group_name_H-M   'P 1'
#
loop_
_entity.id
_entity.type
_entity.pdbx_description
1 polymer ?
#
loop_
_entity_poly.entity_id
_entity_poly.type
_entity_poly.pdbx_seq_one_letter_code
_entity_poly.pdbx_strand_id
1 'polypeptide(L)'
;MLVFVLNKNKEPLMPCLPSKARKLLKDGKAKVVKRTPFTITLLHGSSGYKQPLVAGMDTGSKHVGCAVIGLGKVIYQASIAIRQDVSRKMQQRAMYRRTRRGRKCRYRPARWANRASMRKTGRIAPSIKSKVDSHLRERDFVESI
;
A
#
# COMPACT_ATOMS: atom_id res chain seq x y z
N MET A 1 -14.17 -16.16 1.02
CA MET A 1 -13.92 -14.78 0.56
C MET A 1 -14.98 -13.87 1.18
N LEU A 2 -14.57 -12.84 1.91
CA LEU A 2 -15.47 -11.84 2.50
C LEU A 2 -15.48 -10.57 1.64
N VAL A 3 -16.52 -9.76 1.81
CA VAL A 3 -16.64 -8.44 1.18
C VAL A 3 -16.57 -7.37 2.24
N PHE A 4 -15.62 -6.45 2.10
CA PHE A 4 -15.45 -5.33 3.01
C PHE A 4 -16.55 -4.30 2.77
N VAL A 5 -17.07 -3.73 3.84
CA VAL A 5 -18.22 -2.83 3.79
C VAL A 5 -17.84 -1.51 4.46
N LEU A 6 -18.11 -0.41 3.78
CA LEU A 6 -18.05 0.94 4.34
C LEU A 6 -19.47 1.46 4.56
N ASN A 7 -19.68 2.20 5.64
CA ASN A 7 -20.91 2.95 5.88
C ASN A 7 -21.01 4.16 4.91
N LYS A 8 -22.16 4.85 4.90
CA LYS A 8 -22.37 6.09 4.13
C LYS A 8 -21.30 7.15 4.43
N ASN A 9 -20.82 7.19 5.67
CA ASN A 9 -19.77 8.10 6.14
C ASN A 9 -18.34 7.62 5.83
N LYS A 10 -18.17 6.56 5.04
CA LYS A 10 -16.88 5.91 4.69
C LYS A 10 -16.14 5.25 5.86
N GLU A 11 -16.82 5.05 6.98
CA GLU A 11 -16.27 4.30 8.12
C GLU A 11 -16.40 2.79 7.85
N PRO A 12 -15.38 1.98 8.17
CA PRO A 12 -15.41 0.55 7.94
C PRO A 12 -16.41 -0.14 8.87
N LEU A 13 -17.11 -1.15 8.37
CA LEU A 13 -18.00 -2.05 9.11
C LEU A 13 -17.49 -3.49 9.00
N MET A 14 -18.03 -4.37 9.85
CA MET A 14 -17.72 -5.79 9.76
C MET A 14 -17.98 -6.34 8.35
N PRO A 15 -17.02 -7.09 7.77
CA PRO A 15 -17.18 -7.66 6.44
C PRO A 15 -18.37 -8.60 6.37
N CYS A 16 -18.97 -8.68 5.18
CA CYS A 16 -20.13 -9.53 4.95
C CYS A 16 -19.85 -10.65 3.95
N LEU A 17 -20.77 -11.62 3.91
CA LEU A 17 -20.73 -12.67 2.91
C LEU A 17 -20.99 -12.10 1.50
N PRO A 18 -20.34 -12.64 0.45
CA PRO A 18 -20.56 -12.22 -0.93
C PRO A 18 -22.02 -12.27 -1.38
N SER A 19 -22.81 -13.20 -0.84
CA SER A 19 -24.26 -13.30 -1.10
C SER A 19 -25.02 -12.05 -0.66
N LYS A 20 -24.70 -11.51 0.53
CA LYS A 20 -25.29 -10.27 1.05
C LYS A 20 -24.84 -9.07 0.23
N ALA A 21 -23.54 -8.96 -0.06
CA ALA A 21 -23.01 -7.89 -0.91
C ALA A 21 -23.66 -7.86 -2.30
N ARG A 22 -23.86 -9.02 -2.93
CA ARG A 22 -24.52 -9.13 -4.24
C ARG A 22 -25.96 -8.62 -4.19
N LYS A 23 -26.73 -8.99 -3.16
CA LYS A 23 -28.12 -8.50 -2.97
C LYS A 23 -28.14 -6.98 -2.79
N LEU A 24 -27.25 -6.43 -1.96
CA LEU A 24 -27.14 -4.98 -1.75
C LEU A 24 -26.80 -4.21 -3.03
N LEU A 25 -25.93 -4.76 -3.88
CA LEU A 25 -25.59 -4.18 -5.18
C LEU A 25 -26.76 -4.28 -6.17
N LYS A 26 -27.44 -5.43 -6.23
CA LYS A 26 -28.61 -5.65 -7.10
C LYS A 26 -29.77 -4.73 -6.73
N ASP A 27 -29.99 -4.52 -5.45
CA ASP A 27 -31.03 -3.63 -4.91
C ASP A 27 -30.67 -2.13 -5.03
N GLY A 28 -29.48 -1.78 -5.53
CA GLY A 28 -29.02 -0.39 -5.60
C GLY A 28 -28.73 0.26 -4.25
N LYS A 29 -28.57 -0.53 -3.17
CA LYS A 29 -28.33 -0.04 -1.79
C LYS A 29 -26.85 0.19 -1.48
N ALA A 30 -25.97 -0.32 -2.32
CA ALA A 30 -24.53 -0.18 -2.18
C ALA A 30 -23.87 0.11 -3.53
N LYS A 31 -22.65 0.66 -3.51
CA LYS A 31 -21.79 0.83 -4.69
C LYS A 31 -20.41 0.23 -4.46
N VAL A 32 -19.78 -0.26 -5.52
CA VAL A 32 -18.40 -0.78 -5.46
C VAL A 32 -17.42 0.39 -5.37
N VAL A 33 -16.46 0.31 -4.44
CA VAL A 33 -15.41 1.33 -4.25
C VAL A 33 -14.05 0.78 -4.67
N LYS A 34 -13.76 -0.48 -4.34
CA LYS A 34 -12.47 -1.13 -4.62
C LYS A 34 -12.71 -2.55 -5.08
N ARG A 35 -11.90 -3.03 -6.03
CA ARG A 35 -11.94 -4.42 -6.51
C ARG A 35 -11.05 -5.35 -5.69
N THR A 36 -9.94 -4.85 -5.16
CA THR A 36 -8.95 -5.67 -4.43
C THR A 36 -8.43 -4.96 -3.17
N PRO A 37 -8.77 -5.45 -1.96
CA PRO A 37 -9.85 -6.41 -1.74
C PRO A 37 -11.20 -5.83 -2.16
N PHE A 38 -12.18 -6.70 -2.40
CA PHE A 38 -13.48 -6.26 -2.89
C PHE A 38 -14.22 -5.52 -1.77
N THR A 39 -14.49 -4.23 -2.01
CA THR A 39 -15.05 -3.31 -1.02
C THR A 39 -16.26 -2.59 -1.61
N ILE A 40 -17.37 -2.63 -0.88
CA ILE A 40 -18.60 -1.90 -1.18
C ILE A 40 -18.83 -0.80 -0.13
N THR A 41 -19.52 0.26 -0.51
CA THR A 41 -20.02 1.27 0.44
C THR A 41 -21.53 1.32 0.37
N LEU A 42 -22.16 1.37 1.55
CA LEU A 42 -23.61 1.53 1.68
C LEU A 42 -24.02 2.97 1.33
N LEU A 43 -25.17 3.11 0.69
CA LEU A 43 -25.76 4.42 0.37
C LEU A 43 -26.72 4.91 1.47
N HIS A 44 -27.18 3.99 2.32
CA HIS A 44 -28.03 4.27 3.48
C HIS A 44 -27.23 4.12 4.78
N GLY A 45 -27.77 4.68 5.87
CA GLY A 45 -27.17 4.54 7.20
C GLY A 45 -27.24 3.09 7.69
N SER A 46 -26.21 2.69 8.43
CA SER A 46 -26.15 1.41 9.15
C SER A 46 -25.58 1.62 10.55
N SER A 47 -25.94 0.75 11.49
CA SER A 47 -25.39 0.74 12.83
C SER A 47 -23.89 0.40 12.78
N GLY A 48 -23.08 1.22 13.43
CA GLY A 48 -21.61 1.14 13.40
C GLY A 48 -20.99 0.10 14.33
N TYR A 49 -21.72 -0.95 14.70
CA TYR A 49 -21.21 -1.94 15.66
C TYR A 49 -20.07 -2.76 15.05
N LYS A 50 -18.93 -2.80 15.75
CA LYS A 50 -17.73 -3.55 15.36
C LYS A 50 -17.32 -4.48 16.49
N GLN A 51 -16.66 -5.56 16.10
CA GLN A 51 -16.06 -6.50 17.03
C GLN A 51 -14.55 -6.28 17.06
N PRO A 52 -13.88 -6.55 18.19
CA PRO A 52 -12.43 -6.48 18.26
C PRO A 52 -11.80 -7.56 17.36
N LEU A 53 -10.79 -7.15 16.60
CA LEU A 53 -10.03 -8.00 15.68
C LEU A 53 -8.56 -8.01 16.09
N VAL A 54 -7.87 -9.11 15.82
CA VAL A 54 -6.42 -9.22 16.01
C VAL A 54 -5.76 -9.25 14.64
N ALA A 55 -4.84 -8.32 14.41
CA ALA A 55 -4.07 -8.23 13.19
C ALA A 55 -2.61 -8.63 13.46
N GLY A 56 -2.04 -9.39 12.53
CA GLY A 56 -0.62 -9.74 12.50
C GLY A 56 0.01 -9.35 11.17
N MET A 57 1.21 -8.78 11.22
CA MET A 57 2.01 -8.45 10.05
C MET A 57 3.40 -9.06 10.19
N ASP A 58 3.76 -9.93 9.25
CA ASP A 58 5.09 -10.48 9.08
C ASP A 58 5.87 -9.65 8.05
N THR A 59 6.96 -9.03 8.51
CA THR A 59 7.74 -8.07 7.70
C THR A 59 8.97 -8.73 7.09
N GLY A 60 8.85 -9.13 5.84
CA GLY A 60 9.98 -9.63 5.05
C GLY A 60 10.61 -8.56 4.16
N SER A 61 11.83 -8.83 3.68
CA SER A 61 12.57 -7.91 2.80
C SER A 61 12.07 -7.87 1.35
N LYS A 62 11.40 -8.95 0.92
CA LYS A 62 10.83 -9.16 -0.42
C LYS A 62 9.32 -9.29 -0.40
N HIS A 63 8.75 -9.85 0.66
CA HIS A 63 7.33 -10.07 0.82
C HIS A 63 6.88 -9.59 2.20
N VAL A 64 5.66 -9.06 2.28
CA VAL A 64 4.98 -8.77 3.54
C VAL A 64 3.77 -9.67 3.63
N GLY A 65 3.66 -10.42 4.72
CA GLY A 65 2.48 -11.22 5.02
C GLY A 65 1.60 -10.47 6.02
N CYS A 66 0.31 -10.37 5.76
CA CYS A 66 -0.65 -9.79 6.69
C CYS A 66 -1.83 -10.73 6.89
N ALA A 67 -2.30 -10.82 8.12
CA ALA A 67 -3.51 -11.57 8.47
C ALA A 67 -4.33 -10.82 9.52
N VAL A 68 -5.64 -10.84 9.38
CA VAL A 68 -6.59 -10.33 10.38
C VAL A 68 -7.53 -11.45 10.77
N ILE A 69 -7.63 -11.71 12.07
CA ILE A 69 -8.42 -12.80 12.65
C ILE A 69 -9.46 -12.19 13.59
N GLY A 70 -10.68 -12.72 13.51
CA GLY A 70 -11.76 -12.40 14.43
C GLY A 70 -12.85 -13.45 14.37
N LEU A 71 -13.62 -13.60 15.46
CA LEU A 71 -14.70 -14.60 15.56
C LEU A 71 -14.27 -16.03 15.18
N GLY A 72 -13.02 -16.40 15.49
CA GLY A 72 -12.45 -17.72 15.14
C GLY A 72 -12.22 -17.94 13.64
N LYS A 73 -12.23 -16.89 12.81
CA LYS A 73 -12.05 -16.97 11.36
C LYS A 73 -11.02 -15.96 10.87
N VAL A 74 -10.35 -16.29 9.76
CA VAL A 74 -9.49 -15.36 9.03
C VAL A 74 -10.38 -14.43 8.20
N ILE A 75 -10.34 -13.15 8.53
CA ILE A 75 -11.13 -12.11 7.85
C ILE A 75 -10.38 -11.58 6.62
N TYR A 76 -9.08 -11.34 6.80
CA TYR A 76 -8.20 -10.82 5.77
C TYR A 76 -6.89 -11.59 5.77
N GLN A 77 -6.37 -11.86 4.58
CA GLN A 77 -5.03 -12.37 4.39
C GLN A 77 -4.45 -11.79 3.11
N ALA A 78 -3.17 -11.40 3.14
CA ALA A 78 -2.47 -10.92 1.96
C ALA A 78 -0.98 -11.26 2.02
N SER A 79 -0.42 -11.46 0.83
CA SER A 79 1.02 -11.55 0.59
C SER A 79 1.40 -10.49 -0.44
N ILE A 80 2.15 -9.49 -0.01
CA ILE A 80 2.47 -8.30 -0.79
C ILE A 80 3.93 -8.41 -1.24
N ALA A 81 4.15 -8.46 -2.55
CA ALA A 81 5.50 -8.39 -3.11
C ALA A 81 6.04 -6.96 -3.06
N ILE A 82 7.16 -6.77 -2.36
CA ILE A 82 7.86 -5.49 -2.26
C ILE A 82 8.77 -5.32 -3.48
N ARG A 83 8.74 -4.12 -4.04
CA ARG A 83 9.58 -3.71 -5.17
C ARG A 83 11.08 -3.76 -4.84
N GLN A 84 11.85 -4.56 -5.59
CA GLN A 84 13.30 -4.74 -5.38
C GLN A 84 14.20 -4.00 -6.38
N ASP A 85 13.66 -3.51 -7.50
CA ASP A 85 14.46 -2.98 -8.62
C ASP A 85 14.94 -1.53 -8.45
N VAL A 86 14.59 -0.87 -7.33
CA VAL A 86 14.84 0.56 -7.09
C VAL A 86 16.34 0.87 -7.09
N SER A 87 17.15 0.06 -6.42
CA SER A 87 18.60 0.26 -6.36
C SER A 87 19.24 0.21 -7.76
N ARG A 88 18.91 -0.84 -8.52
CA ARG A 88 19.36 -1.03 -9.90
C ARG A 88 18.96 0.15 -10.80
N LYS A 89 17.70 0.60 -10.73
CA LYS A 89 17.22 1.76 -11.49
C LYS A 89 17.96 3.05 -11.11
N MET A 90 18.29 3.24 -9.83
CA MET A 90 19.05 4.40 -9.37
C MET A 90 20.50 4.39 -9.88
N GLN A 91 21.15 3.22 -9.89
CA GLN A 91 22.48 3.02 -10.46
C GLN A 91 22.48 3.28 -11.98
N GLN A 92 21.52 2.69 -12.70
CA GLN A 92 21.37 2.86 -14.14
C GLN A 92 21.15 4.34 -14.51
N ARG A 93 20.30 5.05 -13.77
CA ARG A 93 20.09 6.49 -13.92
C ARG A 93 21.38 7.29 -13.67
N ALA A 94 22.19 6.89 -12.69
CA ALA A 94 23.47 7.54 -12.42
C ALA A 94 24.49 7.31 -13.54
N MET A 95 24.59 6.08 -14.04
CA MET A 95 25.42 5.68 -15.17
C MET A 95 25.06 6.50 -16.42
N TYR A 96 23.79 6.51 -16.83
CA TYR A 96 23.36 7.26 -18.03
C TYR A 96 23.68 8.76 -17.94
N ARG A 97 23.52 9.38 -16.77
CA ARG A 97 23.93 10.77 -16.57
C ARG A 97 25.44 10.96 -16.71
N ARG A 98 26.25 10.05 -16.18
CA ARG A 98 27.72 10.10 -16.27
C ARG A 98 28.14 9.98 -17.74
N THR A 99 27.64 8.97 -18.43
CA THR A 99 27.95 8.70 -19.83
C THR A 99 27.56 9.86 -20.74
N ARG A 100 26.37 10.45 -20.54
CA ARG A 100 25.94 11.64 -21.31
C ARG A 100 26.88 12.83 -21.09
N ARG A 101 27.25 13.11 -19.83
CA ARG A 101 28.15 14.23 -19.49
C ARG A 101 29.53 14.04 -20.12
N GLY A 102 30.08 12.83 -20.09
CA GLY A 102 31.37 12.53 -20.73
C GLY A 102 31.33 12.73 -22.25
N ARG A 103 30.26 12.28 -22.92
CA ARG A 103 30.15 12.36 -24.39
C ARG A 103 29.75 13.74 -24.93
N LYS A 104 28.92 14.49 -24.22
CA LYS A 104 28.23 15.68 -24.76
C LYS A 104 28.53 16.99 -24.03
N CYS A 105 29.30 16.96 -22.93
CA CYS A 105 29.57 18.16 -22.13
C CYS A 105 31.07 18.42 -21.98
N ARG A 106 31.78 18.63 -23.10
CA ARG A 106 33.25 18.77 -23.18
C ARG A 106 33.82 19.84 -22.24
N TYR A 107 33.19 21.01 -22.16
CA TYR A 107 33.66 22.13 -21.32
C TYR A 107 32.96 22.22 -19.95
N ARG A 108 32.17 21.22 -19.57
CA ARG A 108 31.42 21.29 -18.31
C ARG A 108 32.36 20.98 -17.14
N PRO A 109 32.56 21.91 -16.19
CA PRO A 109 33.36 21.63 -14.99
C PRO A 109 32.69 20.56 -14.13
N ALA A 110 33.51 19.70 -13.54
CA ALA A 110 33.04 18.71 -12.60
C ALA A 110 32.55 19.37 -11.30
N ARG A 111 31.41 18.90 -10.78
CA ARG A 111 30.75 19.48 -9.59
C ARG A 111 30.67 18.45 -8.47
N TRP A 112 31.82 17.96 -7.98
CA TRP A 112 31.88 16.94 -6.91
C TRP A 112 31.30 17.44 -5.58
N ALA A 113 31.40 18.75 -5.32
CA ALA A 113 30.85 19.40 -4.14
C ALA A 113 29.31 19.51 -4.15
N ASN A 114 28.66 19.45 -5.32
CA ASN A 114 27.21 19.61 -5.48
C ASN A 114 26.44 18.32 -5.13
N ARG A 115 26.67 17.81 -3.91
CA ARG A 115 26.00 16.64 -3.33
C ARG A 115 25.22 16.98 -2.08
N ALA A 116 24.88 18.25 -1.86
CA ALA A 116 24.11 18.70 -0.69
C ALA A 116 22.83 17.86 -0.45
N SER A 117 22.06 17.57 -1.51
CA SER A 117 20.87 16.70 -1.42
C SER A 117 21.19 15.28 -0.92
N MET A 118 22.37 14.74 -1.24
CA MET A 118 22.81 13.41 -0.79
C MET A 118 23.28 13.42 0.66
N ARG A 119 23.92 14.51 1.10
CA ARG A 119 24.47 14.67 2.46
C ARG A 119 23.48 15.26 3.46
N LYS A 120 22.25 15.56 3.03
CA LYS A 120 21.22 16.12 3.90
C LYS A 120 20.94 15.18 5.08
N THR A 121 21.01 15.70 6.29
CA THR A 121 20.64 14.99 7.53
C THR A 121 19.21 14.46 7.42
N GLY A 122 18.97 13.23 7.88
CA GLY A 122 17.66 12.55 7.79
C GLY A 122 17.29 12.02 6.41
N ARG A 123 18.20 12.05 5.43
CA ARG A 123 17.95 11.47 4.11
C ARG A 123 17.92 9.94 4.18
N ILE A 124 16.77 9.36 3.84
CA ILE A 124 16.63 7.92 3.60
C ILE A 124 16.96 7.60 2.13
N ALA A 125 17.71 6.52 1.90
CA ALA A 125 17.98 6.04 0.55
C ALA A 125 16.67 5.67 -0.17
N PRO A 126 16.50 5.98 -1.47
CA PRO A 126 15.24 5.70 -2.19
C PRO A 126 14.80 4.24 -2.13
N SER A 127 15.74 3.30 -2.08
CA SER A 127 15.47 1.87 -1.91
C SER A 127 14.81 1.57 -0.56
N ILE A 128 15.41 2.05 0.54
CA ILE A 128 14.90 1.84 1.90
C ILE A 128 13.55 2.53 2.06
N LYS A 129 13.44 3.78 1.62
CA LYS A 129 12.17 4.53 1.66
C LYS A 129 11.06 3.77 0.95
N SER A 130 11.32 3.27 -0.26
CA SER A 130 10.33 2.47 -1.00
C SER A 130 9.90 1.20 -0.28
N LYS A 131 10.77 0.57 0.51
CA LYS A 131 10.40 -0.62 1.31
C LYS A 131 9.54 -0.22 2.49
N VAL A 132 9.97 0.76 3.28
CA VAL A 132 9.23 1.28 4.45
C VAL A 132 7.84 1.77 4.04
N ASP A 133 7.74 2.58 2.99
CA ASP A 133 6.46 3.08 2.47
C ASP A 133 5.53 1.94 2.03
N SER A 134 6.08 0.81 1.57
CA SER A 134 5.30 -0.38 1.23
C SER A 134 4.74 -1.09 2.47
N HIS A 135 5.53 -1.23 3.54
CA HIS A 135 5.04 -1.79 4.81
C HIS A 135 3.97 -0.91 5.45
N LEU A 136 4.21 0.42 5.49
CA LEU A 136 3.27 1.38 6.07
C LEU A 136 1.94 1.38 5.33
N ARG A 137 1.96 1.36 3.99
CA ARG A 137 0.72 1.30 3.19
C ARG A 137 -0.13 0.08 3.52
N GLU A 138 0.52 -1.05 3.76
CA GLU A 138 -0.17 -2.28 4.09
C GLU A 138 -0.71 -2.24 5.52
N ARG A 139 0.09 -1.77 6.48
CA ARG A 139 -0.34 -1.53 7.87
C ARG A 139 -1.58 -0.61 7.90
N ASP A 140 -1.51 0.54 7.23
CA ASP A 140 -2.60 1.52 7.19
C ASP A 140 -3.87 0.91 6.58
N PHE A 141 -3.72 0.02 5.61
CA PHE A 141 -4.85 -0.72 5.06
C PHE A 141 -5.44 -1.70 6.08
N VAL A 142 -4.60 -2.47 6.79
CA VAL A 142 -5.04 -3.42 7.81
C VAL A 142 -5.72 -2.73 8.99
N GLU A 143 -5.22 -1.57 9.42
CA GLU A 143 -5.84 -0.71 10.45
C GLU A 143 -7.18 -0.13 10.00
N SER A 144 -7.42 -0.03 8.68
CA SER A 144 -8.67 0.48 8.11
C SER A 144 -9.77 -0.57 7.95
N ILE A 145 -9.48 -1.85 8.26
CA ILE A 145 -10.46 -2.96 8.23
C ILE A 145 -11.35 -2.91 9.47
#